data_AF-A0A0L6W082-F1
#
_entry.id   AF-A0A0L6W082-F1
#
_cell.length_a   1.000
_cell.length_b   1.000
_cell.length_c   1.000
_cell.angle_alpha   90.00
_cell.angle_beta   90.00
_cell.angle_gamma   90.00
#
_symmetry.space_group_name_H-M   'P 1'
#
loop_
_entity.id
_entity.type
_entity.pdbx_description
1 polymer ?
#
loop_
_entity_poly.entity_id
_entity_poly.type
_entity_poly.pdbx_seq_one_letter_code
_entity_poly.pdbx_strand_id
1 'polypeptide(L)'
;MDSILKPGDIVRGRWTGNRFIVKAIIEVNTKWELYKVQALPTGLFFALKVSGFIPDLSYEFKIIRDLNKKENIRQTGLIPQVYILDDFLLAKRHYRFYVMDVPCGERLCSLLPFLREREMGWLFYQLSSFLHKLQSAGWEFTNLHPASIFVDSGQAKLVVVDFTELQPCKNLARLENEQTRWLLNYDSGKDGLKQDTSLETAKTQIVVNAVGIFSFLLFLGSIIYTYF
;
A
#
# COMPACT_ATOMS: atom_id res chain seq x y z
N MET A 1 0.81 11.44 22.10
CA MET A 1 1.75 10.30 22.19
C MET A 1 3.13 10.83 21.91
N ASP A 2 4.11 10.46 22.72
CA ASP A 2 5.51 10.83 22.47
C ASP A 2 6.08 9.92 21.38
N SER A 3 6.71 10.55 20.38
CA SER A 3 7.36 9.87 19.27
C SER A 3 8.61 9.10 19.75
N ILE A 4 8.87 7.92 19.18
CA ILE A 4 10.06 7.10 19.49
C ILE A 4 11.35 7.89 19.23
N LEU A 5 11.41 8.66 18.12
CA LEU A 5 12.58 9.45 17.72
C LEU A 5 12.21 10.91 17.50
N LYS A 6 13.15 11.81 17.76
CA LYS A 6 12.99 13.24 17.53
C LYS A 6 13.90 13.72 16.39
N PRO A 7 13.54 14.80 15.67
CA PRO A 7 14.46 15.45 14.74
C PRO A 7 15.80 15.75 15.41
N GLY A 8 16.89 15.34 14.75
CA GLY A 8 18.26 15.41 15.28
C GLY A 8 18.80 14.07 15.81
N ASP A 9 17.93 13.12 16.17
CA ASP A 9 18.37 11.81 16.64
C ASP A 9 19.14 11.04 15.55
N ILE A 10 20.13 10.25 15.99
CA ILE A 10 20.92 9.39 15.11
C ILE A 10 20.53 7.94 15.36
N VAL A 11 19.93 7.31 14.36
CA VAL A 11 19.69 5.86 14.35
C VAL A 11 20.92 5.17 13.78
N ARG A 12 21.51 4.27 14.56
CA ARG A 12 22.60 3.40 14.12
C ARG A 12 22.12 1.95 14.09
N GLY A 13 22.15 1.35 12.90
CA GLY A 13 21.84 -0.06 12.72
C GLY A 13 22.80 -0.93 13.53
N ARG A 14 22.25 -1.86 14.30
CA ARG A 14 23.00 -2.79 15.15
C ARG A 14 23.83 -3.75 14.30
N TRP A 15 23.27 -4.21 13.19
CA TRP A 15 23.88 -5.24 12.35
C TRP A 15 24.67 -4.66 11.18
N THR A 16 24.12 -3.65 10.51
CA THR A 16 24.75 -3.06 9.33
C THR A 16 25.71 -1.92 9.66
N GLY A 17 25.58 -1.31 10.85
CA GLY A 17 26.34 -0.12 11.24
C GLY A 17 25.94 1.16 10.50
N ASN A 18 24.96 1.09 9.58
CA ASN A 18 24.45 2.24 8.85
C ASN A 18 23.89 3.29 9.80
N ARG A 19 24.08 4.57 9.46
CA ARG A 19 23.68 5.70 10.31
C ARG A 19 22.74 6.63 9.58
N PHE A 20 21.68 7.02 10.26
CA PHE A 20 20.63 7.89 9.73
C PHE A 20 20.33 9.00 10.72
N ILE A 21 20.36 10.25 10.28
CA ILE A 21 19.92 11.40 11.08
C ILE A 21 18.43 11.63 10.81
N VAL A 22 17.61 11.68 11.85
CA VAL A 22 16.19 12.03 11.75
C VAL A 22 16.05 13.51 11.41
N LYS A 23 15.36 13.82 10.32
CA LYS A 23 15.15 15.19 9.85
C LYS A 23 13.75 15.70 10.12
N ALA A 24 12.76 14.83 9.97
CA ALA A 24 11.37 15.14 10.27
C ALA A 24 10.60 13.87 10.61
N ILE A 25 9.55 14.02 11.40
CA ILE A 25 8.52 13.00 11.60
C ILE A 25 7.56 13.11 10.42
N ILE A 26 7.30 12.00 9.73
CA ILE A 26 6.30 11.91 8.66
C ILE A 26 4.96 11.46 9.26
N GLU A 27 4.97 10.42 10.10
CA GLU A 27 3.77 9.90 10.74
C GLU A 27 4.08 9.20 12.07
N VAL A 28 3.15 9.33 13.02
CA VAL A 28 3.14 8.58 14.27
C VAL A 28 1.89 7.70 14.30
N ASN A 29 2.09 6.39 14.36
CA ASN A 29 1.03 5.39 14.51
C ASN A 29 1.23 4.64 15.84
N THR A 30 0.18 3.99 16.34
CA THR A 30 0.25 3.21 17.59
C THR A 30 1.19 2.02 17.50
N LYS A 31 1.41 1.47 16.29
CA LYS A 31 2.31 0.33 16.06
C LYS A 31 3.67 0.73 15.51
N TRP A 32 3.75 1.78 14.71
CA TRP A 32 4.97 2.16 14.01
C TRP A 32 5.07 3.66 13.85
N GLU A 33 6.26 4.16 13.55
CA GLU A 33 6.48 5.57 13.23
C GLU A 33 7.30 5.67 11.96
N LEU A 34 7.01 6.68 11.14
CA LEU A 34 7.66 6.92 9.87
C LEU A 34 8.37 8.26 9.91
N TYR A 35 9.64 8.27 9.53
CA TYR A 35 10.48 9.46 9.59
C TYR A 35 11.15 9.71 8.25
N LYS A 36 11.37 10.99 7.95
CA LYS A 36 12.33 11.41 6.91
C LYS A 36 13.71 11.44 7.54
N VAL A 37 14.65 10.70 6.97
CA VAL A 37 16.02 10.60 7.46
C VAL A 37 17.04 10.95 6.39
N GLN A 38 18.24 11.34 6.83
CA GLN A 38 19.40 11.52 5.98
C GLN A 38 20.45 10.46 6.31
N ALA A 39 20.86 9.66 5.33
CA ALA A 39 21.90 8.66 5.49
C ALA A 39 23.29 9.31 5.60
N LEU A 40 24.13 8.78 6.48
CA LEU A 40 25.52 9.21 6.65
C LEU A 40 26.50 8.16 6.10
N PRO A 41 27.58 8.55 5.41
CA PRO A 41 27.99 9.93 5.10
C PRO A 41 27.42 10.48 3.77
N THR A 42 26.64 9.70 3.03
CA THR A 42 26.24 10.02 1.65
C THR A 42 25.35 11.26 1.54
N GLY A 43 24.63 11.63 2.59
CA GLY A 43 23.72 12.77 2.60
C GLY A 43 22.39 12.53 1.89
N LEU A 44 22.15 11.31 1.38
CA LEU A 44 20.92 10.92 0.68
C LEU A 44 19.73 10.85 1.65
N PHE A 45 18.54 11.20 1.16
CA PHE A 45 17.31 11.15 1.96
C PHE A 45 16.54 9.86 1.73
N PHE A 46 16.01 9.31 2.83
CA PHE A 46 15.19 8.11 2.83
C PHE A 46 14.02 8.27 3.81
N ALA A 47 13.03 7.40 3.69
CA ALA A 47 12.08 7.16 4.76
C ALA A 47 12.57 6.00 5.65
N LEU A 48 12.36 6.14 6.95
CA LEU A 48 12.73 5.15 7.96
C LEU A 48 11.49 4.81 8.78
N LYS A 49 10.99 3.58 8.63
CA LYS A 49 9.84 3.07 9.39
C LYS A 49 10.36 2.30 10.60
N VAL A 50 9.90 2.65 11.80
CA VAL A 50 10.36 2.12 13.08
C VAL A 50 9.20 1.49 13.82
N SER A 51 9.43 0.36 14.49
CA SER A 51 8.42 -0.25 15.34
C SER A 51 9.05 -1.00 16.52
N GLY A 52 8.32 -1.04 17.63
CA GLY A 52 8.56 -1.98 18.73
C GLY A 52 7.93 -3.37 18.50
N PHE A 53 7.03 -3.50 17.51
CA PHE A 53 6.40 -4.76 17.09
C PHE A 53 7.25 -5.43 16.02
N ILE A 54 8.34 -6.04 16.48
CA ILE A 54 9.43 -6.54 15.65
C ILE A 54 8.98 -7.56 14.57
N PRO A 55 8.13 -8.57 14.86
CA PRO A 55 7.68 -9.53 13.85
C PRO A 55 6.91 -8.88 12.70
N ASP A 56 5.97 -7.99 13.02
CA ASP A 56 5.10 -7.31 12.05
C ASP A 56 5.92 -6.51 11.03
N LEU A 57 6.88 -5.70 11.51
CA LEU A 57 7.71 -4.88 10.64
C LEU A 57 8.64 -5.71 9.74
N SER A 58 9.07 -6.88 10.22
CA SER A 58 9.90 -7.82 9.43
C SER A 58 9.11 -8.49 8.32
N TYR A 59 7.87 -8.89 8.64
CA TYR A 59 6.95 -9.48 7.68
C TYR A 59 6.59 -8.48 6.58
N GLU A 60 6.24 -7.25 6.96
CA GLU A 60 5.97 -6.16 6.03
C GLU A 60 7.16 -5.92 5.08
N PHE A 61 8.37 -5.76 5.62
CA PHE A 61 9.58 -5.58 4.81
C PHE A 61 9.78 -6.73 3.80
N LYS A 62 9.60 -7.98 4.26
CA LYS A 62 9.75 -9.16 3.41
C LYS A 62 8.74 -9.14 2.25
N ILE A 63 7.47 -8.85 2.53
CA ILE A 63 6.43 -8.74 1.51
C ILE A 63 6.82 -7.68 0.47
N ILE A 64 7.13 -6.47 0.92
CA ILE A 64 7.47 -5.36 0.00
C ILE A 64 8.67 -5.75 -0.87
N ARG A 65 9.70 -6.35 -0.27
CA ARG A 65 10.88 -6.83 -0.99
C ARG A 65 10.54 -7.90 -2.02
N ASP A 66 9.66 -8.84 -1.70
CA ASP A 66 9.26 -9.91 -2.62
C ASP A 66 8.35 -9.40 -3.74
N LEU A 67 7.45 -8.45 -3.46
CA LEU A 67 6.65 -7.76 -4.47
C LEU A 67 7.52 -6.94 -5.44
N ASN A 68 8.57 -6.29 -4.95
CA ASN A 68 9.52 -5.55 -5.78
C ASN A 68 10.33 -6.45 -6.75
N LYS A 69 10.41 -7.76 -6.50
CA LYS A 69 11.01 -8.72 -7.45
C LYS A 69 10.08 -9.07 -8.60
N LYS A 70 8.76 -8.95 -8.41
CA LYS A 70 7.75 -9.26 -9.44
C LYS A 70 7.63 -8.08 -10.39
N GLU A 71 8.16 -8.22 -11.60
CA GLU A 71 8.27 -7.11 -12.57
C GLU A 71 6.92 -6.44 -12.87
N ASN A 72 5.86 -7.22 -13.08
CA ASN A 72 4.51 -6.72 -13.35
C ASN A 72 3.96 -5.81 -12.23
N ILE A 73 4.36 -6.07 -10.98
CA ILE A 73 4.00 -5.28 -9.80
C ILE A 73 4.96 -4.10 -9.65
N ARG A 74 6.28 -4.32 -9.75
CA ARG A 74 7.30 -3.26 -9.66
C ARG A 74 7.05 -2.14 -10.67
N GLN A 75 6.70 -2.49 -11.91
CA GLN A 75 6.41 -1.54 -12.98
C GLN A 75 5.21 -0.62 -12.71
N THR A 76 4.34 -0.97 -11.74
CA THR A 76 3.27 -0.04 -11.32
C THR A 76 3.85 1.20 -10.65
N GLY A 77 5.03 1.09 -10.03
CA GLY A 77 5.63 2.16 -9.26
C GLY A 77 4.86 2.55 -7.99
N LEU A 78 3.80 1.81 -7.63
CA LEU A 78 2.94 2.07 -6.46
C LEU A 78 3.51 1.51 -5.15
N ILE A 79 4.60 0.75 -5.22
CA ILE A 79 5.31 0.19 -4.06
C ILE A 79 6.66 0.91 -3.93
N PRO A 80 7.04 1.38 -2.73
CA PRO A 80 8.36 1.94 -2.49
C PRO A 80 9.44 0.85 -2.59
N GLN A 81 10.64 1.22 -3.03
CA GLN A 81 11.79 0.34 -2.86
C GLN A 81 12.20 0.30 -1.39
N VAL A 82 12.53 -0.91 -0.92
CA VAL A 82 13.05 -1.14 0.43
C VAL A 82 14.49 -1.60 0.35
N TYR A 83 15.33 -1.12 1.26
CA TYR A 83 16.78 -1.24 1.15
C TYR A 83 17.39 -2.05 2.30
N ILE A 84 17.09 -1.66 3.53
CA ILE A 84 17.75 -2.16 4.74
C ILE A 84 16.67 -2.53 5.75
N LEU A 85 16.83 -3.67 6.41
CA LEU A 85 16.09 -4.06 7.62
C LEU A 85 17.14 -4.27 8.72
N ASP A 86 17.00 -3.58 9.84
CA ASP A 86 17.98 -3.63 10.93
C ASP A 86 17.30 -3.31 12.28
N ASP A 87 18.04 -3.45 13.36
CA ASP A 87 17.59 -3.18 14.72
C ASP A 87 18.40 -2.04 15.33
N PHE A 88 17.85 -1.35 16.32
CA PHE A 88 18.60 -0.45 17.18
C PHE A 88 18.10 -0.50 18.62
N LEU A 89 18.88 0.06 19.53
CA LEU A 89 18.55 0.17 20.94
C LEU A 89 18.35 1.64 21.30
N LEU A 90 17.24 1.97 21.92
CA LEU A 90 16.95 3.31 22.45
C LEU A 90 16.36 3.17 23.86
N ALA A 91 16.94 3.88 24.82
CA ALA A 91 16.50 3.84 26.23
C ALA A 91 16.28 2.40 26.78
N LYS A 92 17.20 1.48 26.46
CA LYS A 92 17.16 0.04 26.82
C LYS A 92 16.01 -0.77 26.17
N ARG A 93 15.27 -0.21 25.23
CA ARG A 93 14.26 -0.91 24.44
C ARG A 93 14.76 -1.19 23.04
N HIS A 94 14.47 -2.39 22.54
CA HIS A 94 14.78 -2.79 21.18
C HIS A 94 13.69 -2.31 20.21
N TYR A 95 14.14 -1.78 19.08
CA TYR A 95 13.30 -1.37 17.97
C TYR A 95 13.83 -1.98 16.69
N ARG A 96 12.92 -2.34 15.78
CA ARG A 96 13.25 -2.71 14.41
C ARG A 96 12.94 -1.53 13.50
N PHE A 97 13.75 -1.36 12.45
CA PHE A 97 13.46 -0.41 11.41
C PHE A 97 13.76 -0.97 10.03
N TYR A 98 13.10 -0.42 9.02
CA TYR A 98 13.58 -0.54 7.66
C TYR A 98 13.65 0.81 6.95
N VAL A 99 14.47 0.85 5.91
CA VAL A 99 14.72 2.02 5.07
C VAL A 99 14.06 1.83 3.72
N MET A 100 13.33 2.84 3.25
CA MET A 100 12.65 2.83 1.95
C MET A 100 12.75 4.20 1.25
N ASP A 101 12.29 4.25 0.00
CA ASP A 101 12.09 5.51 -0.73
C ASP A 101 11.29 6.52 0.11
N VAL A 102 11.68 7.80 0.05
CA VAL A 102 10.85 8.85 0.64
C VAL A 102 9.56 8.95 -0.17
N PRO A 103 8.37 8.75 0.44
CA PRO A 103 7.14 8.98 -0.29
C PRO A 103 7.01 10.46 -0.62
N CYS A 104 6.62 10.76 -1.87
CA CYS A 104 6.42 12.12 -2.36
C CYS A 104 4.96 12.55 -2.23
N GLY A 105 4.73 13.85 -2.03
CA GLY A 105 3.40 14.45 -2.07
C GLY A 105 2.61 14.35 -0.77
N GLU A 106 1.29 14.41 -0.89
CA GLU A 106 0.35 14.49 0.23
C GLU A 106 -0.43 13.18 0.40
N ARG A 107 -1.01 12.97 1.58
CA ARG A 107 -1.86 11.80 1.83
C ARG A 107 -3.13 11.87 0.98
N LEU A 108 -3.55 10.75 0.41
CA LEU A 108 -4.79 10.68 -0.36
C LEU A 108 -5.99 11.14 0.49
N CYS A 109 -6.06 10.76 1.77
CA CYS A 109 -7.12 11.23 2.67
C CYS A 109 -7.23 12.76 2.78
N SER A 110 -6.10 13.46 2.72
CA SER A 110 -6.07 14.92 2.80
C SER A 110 -6.43 15.58 1.48
N LEU A 111 -6.13 14.93 0.35
CA LEU A 111 -6.40 15.44 -0.98
C LEU A 111 -7.82 15.20 -1.47
N LEU A 112 -8.47 14.10 -1.03
CA LEU A 112 -9.79 13.68 -1.49
C LEU A 112 -10.83 14.82 -1.58
N PRO A 113 -10.95 15.74 -0.60
CA PRO A 113 -11.91 16.85 -0.68
C PRO A 113 -11.64 17.86 -1.81
N PHE A 114 -10.42 17.89 -2.34
CA PHE A 114 -9.96 18.89 -3.31
C PHE A 114 -9.78 18.33 -4.73
N LEU A 115 -9.88 17.01 -4.90
CA LEU A 115 -9.70 16.37 -6.19
C LEU A 115 -10.93 16.55 -7.09
N ARG A 116 -10.70 16.88 -8.36
CA ARG A 116 -11.75 16.91 -9.37
C ARG A 116 -12.04 15.50 -9.86
N GLU A 117 -13.23 15.30 -10.44
CA GLU A 117 -13.69 14.00 -10.94
C GLU A 117 -12.68 13.30 -11.87
N ARG A 118 -12.07 14.05 -12.79
CA ARG A 118 -11.05 13.52 -13.70
C ARG A 118 -9.81 13.01 -12.97
N GLU A 119 -9.35 13.74 -11.95
CA GLU A 119 -8.16 13.39 -11.16
C GLU A 119 -8.45 12.15 -10.30
N MET A 120 -9.62 12.12 -9.66
CA MET A 120 -10.11 10.95 -8.94
C MET A 120 -10.16 9.72 -9.85
N GLY A 121 -10.78 9.81 -11.03
CA GLY A 121 -10.93 8.69 -11.95
C GLY A 121 -9.58 8.07 -12.34
N TRP A 122 -8.56 8.89 -12.57
CA TRP A 122 -7.24 8.39 -12.97
C TRP A 122 -6.42 7.84 -11.80
N LEU A 123 -6.53 8.42 -10.59
CA LEU A 123 -5.94 7.83 -9.38
C LEU A 123 -6.59 6.47 -9.05
N PHE A 124 -7.92 6.36 -9.16
CA PHE A 124 -8.63 5.10 -8.94
C PHE A 124 -8.34 4.06 -10.01
N TYR A 125 -8.10 4.47 -11.24
CA TYR A 125 -7.64 3.56 -12.28
C TYR A 125 -6.25 2.96 -11.94
N GLN A 126 -5.29 3.79 -11.52
CA GLN A 126 -3.99 3.30 -11.08
C GLN A 126 -4.11 2.34 -9.89
N LEU A 127 -4.90 2.71 -8.89
CA LEU A 127 -5.07 1.91 -7.69
C LEU A 127 -5.74 0.57 -7.99
N SER A 128 -6.83 0.57 -8.77
CA SER A 128 -7.53 -0.66 -9.15
C SER A 128 -6.67 -1.59 -10.01
N SER A 129 -5.90 -1.04 -10.94
CA SER A 129 -4.93 -1.82 -11.73
C SER A 129 -3.87 -2.48 -10.84
N PHE A 130 -3.37 -1.75 -9.84
CA PHE A 130 -2.40 -2.27 -8.88
C PHE A 130 -2.99 -3.37 -7.98
N LEU A 131 -4.18 -3.16 -7.44
CA LEU A 131 -4.88 -4.17 -6.63
C LEU A 131 -5.15 -5.44 -7.43
N HIS A 132 -5.57 -5.32 -8.69
CA HIS A 132 -5.75 -6.47 -9.57
C HIS A 132 -4.43 -7.24 -9.77
N LYS A 133 -3.32 -6.54 -10.01
CA LYS A 133 -2.00 -7.17 -10.15
C LYS A 133 -1.52 -7.87 -8.86
N LEU A 134 -1.81 -7.30 -7.69
CA LEU A 134 -1.56 -7.97 -6.41
C LEU A 134 -2.36 -9.25 -6.27
N GLN A 135 -3.65 -9.20 -6.60
CA GLN A 135 -4.55 -10.36 -6.53
C GLN A 135 -4.11 -11.47 -7.48
N SER A 136 -3.78 -11.15 -8.73
CA SER A 136 -3.19 -12.11 -9.68
C SER A 136 -1.86 -12.68 -9.20
N ALA A 137 -1.16 -11.96 -8.32
CA ALA A 137 0.08 -12.41 -7.70
C ALA A 137 -0.14 -13.15 -6.37
N GLY A 138 -1.39 -13.40 -5.99
CA GLY A 138 -1.80 -14.13 -4.79
C GLY A 138 -1.88 -13.32 -3.52
N TRP A 139 -2.00 -11.99 -3.61
CA TRP A 139 -2.04 -11.08 -2.47
C TRP A 139 -3.31 -10.24 -2.45
N GLU A 140 -3.85 -10.02 -1.26
CA GLU A 140 -4.99 -9.12 -1.04
C GLU A 140 -4.75 -8.25 0.19
N PHE A 141 -5.25 -7.02 0.15
CA PHE A 141 -5.35 -6.17 1.35
C PHE A 141 -6.63 -6.52 2.10
N THR A 142 -6.52 -6.73 3.42
CA THR A 142 -7.72 -6.87 4.28
C THR A 142 -8.42 -5.55 4.49
N ASN A 143 -7.64 -4.48 4.65
CA ASN A 143 -8.14 -3.11 4.69
C ASN A 143 -7.05 -2.16 4.20
N LEU A 144 -7.36 -1.45 3.11
CA LEU A 144 -6.51 -0.45 2.51
C LEU A 144 -7.10 0.94 2.78
N HIS A 145 -6.40 1.73 3.59
CA HIS A 145 -6.88 3.02 4.02
C HIS A 145 -6.30 4.17 3.16
N PRO A 146 -7.05 5.21 2.79
CA PRO A 146 -6.50 6.34 2.02
C PRO A 146 -5.32 7.03 2.72
N ALA A 147 -5.27 7.00 4.05
CA ALA A 147 -4.14 7.53 4.82
C ALA A 147 -2.85 6.72 4.62
N SER A 148 -2.88 5.47 4.12
CA SER A 148 -1.65 4.72 3.81
C SER A 148 -1.10 5.01 2.41
N ILE A 149 -1.74 5.92 1.66
CA ILE A 149 -1.42 6.23 0.28
C ILE A 149 -0.95 7.68 0.17
N PHE A 150 0.21 7.88 -0.46
CA PHE A 150 0.70 9.18 -0.88
C PHE A 150 0.36 9.42 -2.35
N VAL A 151 0.05 10.67 -2.67
CA VAL A 151 -0.20 11.16 -4.02
C VAL A 151 0.80 12.28 -4.29
N ASP A 152 1.69 12.04 -5.24
CA ASP A 152 2.46 13.12 -5.85
C ASP A 152 1.56 13.82 -6.87
N SER A 153 1.09 15.02 -6.57
CA SER A 153 0.20 15.78 -7.46
C SER A 153 0.89 16.26 -8.75
N GLY A 154 2.22 16.45 -8.73
CA GLY A 154 2.99 16.90 -9.89
C GLY A 154 3.26 15.77 -10.89
N GLN A 155 3.48 14.55 -10.40
CA GLN A 155 3.65 13.36 -11.24
C GLN A 155 2.36 12.54 -11.37
N ALA A 156 1.35 12.93 -10.60
CA ALA A 156 0.06 12.28 -10.50
C ALA A 156 0.24 10.78 -10.06
N LYS A 157 1.24 10.50 -9.23
CA LYS A 157 1.65 9.12 -8.91
C LYS A 157 1.17 8.73 -7.52
N LEU A 158 0.58 7.53 -7.41
CA LEU A 158 0.26 6.91 -6.12
C LEU A 158 1.44 6.11 -5.58
N VAL A 159 1.63 6.13 -4.26
CA VAL A 159 2.54 5.24 -3.53
C VAL A 159 1.86 4.75 -2.26
N VAL A 160 1.71 3.43 -2.12
CA VAL A 160 1.23 2.79 -0.90
C VAL A 160 2.43 2.58 0.04
N VAL A 161 2.32 2.97 1.30
CA VAL A 161 3.45 2.92 2.26
C VAL A 161 3.19 2.05 3.49
N ASP A 162 2.00 1.44 3.59
CA ASP A 162 1.68 0.49 4.65
C ASP A 162 1.16 -0.81 4.05
N PHE A 163 1.91 -1.89 4.27
CA PHE A 163 1.59 -3.24 3.80
C PHE A 163 1.32 -4.22 4.95
N THR A 164 1.13 -3.72 6.19
CA THR A 164 0.84 -4.55 7.36
C THR A 164 -0.44 -5.38 7.21
N GLU A 165 -1.39 -4.88 6.43
CA GLU A 165 -2.68 -5.52 6.13
C GLU A 165 -2.69 -6.34 4.83
N LEU A 166 -1.52 -6.54 4.20
CA LEU A 166 -1.42 -7.40 3.02
C LEU A 166 -1.24 -8.87 3.45
N GLN A 167 -2.09 -9.75 2.93
CA GLN A 167 -2.05 -11.19 3.21
C GLN A 167 -2.12 -12.02 1.92
N PRO A 168 -1.69 -13.29 1.95
CA PRO A 168 -1.96 -14.22 0.87
C PRO A 168 -3.47 -14.41 0.66
N CYS A 169 -3.91 -14.42 -0.59
CA CYS A 169 -5.29 -14.76 -0.93
C CYS A 169 -5.59 -16.17 -0.45
N LYS A 170 -6.60 -16.31 0.42
CA LYS A 170 -6.96 -17.62 1.02
C LYS A 170 -7.51 -18.64 -0.01
N ASN A 171 -7.86 -18.20 -1.23
CA ASN A 171 -8.51 -19.02 -2.26
C ASN A 171 -7.97 -18.75 -3.68
N LEU A 172 -6.65 -18.75 -3.90
CA LEU A 172 -6.05 -18.61 -5.24
C LEU A 172 -6.63 -19.58 -6.28
N ALA A 173 -6.79 -20.86 -5.93
CA ALA A 173 -7.35 -21.88 -6.82
C ALA A 173 -8.82 -21.63 -7.21
N ARG A 174 -9.57 -20.86 -6.41
CA ARG A 174 -10.95 -20.49 -6.75
C ARG A 174 -10.96 -19.33 -7.74
N LEU A 175 -10.11 -18.33 -7.52
CA LEU A 175 -9.99 -17.15 -8.39
C LEU A 175 -9.49 -17.50 -9.78
N GLU A 176 -8.47 -18.36 -9.89
CA GLU A 176 -7.95 -18.83 -11.18
C GLU A 176 -8.99 -19.68 -11.95
N ASN A 177 -9.75 -20.51 -11.26
CA ASN A 177 -10.82 -21.33 -11.86
C ASN A 177 -12.06 -20.52 -12.26
N GLU A 178 -12.36 -19.41 -11.57
CA GLU A 178 -13.46 -18.52 -11.92
C GLU A 178 -13.08 -17.59 -13.09
N GLN A 179 -11.85 -17.06 -13.12
CA GLN A 179 -11.34 -16.22 -14.22
C GLN A 179 -11.12 -17.00 -15.52
N THR A 180 -10.50 -18.19 -15.45
CA THR A 180 -10.23 -19.02 -16.64
C THR A 180 -11.55 -19.49 -17.28
N ARG A 181 -12.55 -19.81 -16.45
CA ARG A 181 -13.88 -20.23 -16.91
C ARG A 181 -14.67 -19.07 -17.54
N TRP A 182 -14.47 -17.84 -17.07
CA TRP A 182 -15.06 -16.65 -17.67
C TRP A 182 -14.49 -16.37 -19.07
N LEU A 183 -13.16 -16.41 -19.22
CA LEU A 183 -12.50 -16.21 -20.53
C LEU A 183 -12.89 -17.28 -21.56
N LEU A 184 -12.92 -18.55 -21.16
CA LEU A 184 -13.29 -19.66 -22.05
C LEU A 184 -14.77 -19.61 -22.49
N ASN A 185 -15.66 -19.09 -21.65
CA ASN A 185 -17.07 -18.93 -22.00
C ASN A 185 -17.31 -17.71 -22.90
N TYR A 186 -16.55 -16.63 -22.71
CA TYR A 186 -16.61 -15.44 -23.58
C TYR A 186 -16.13 -15.74 -25.02
N ASP A 187 -15.03 -16.48 -25.17
CA ASP A 187 -14.43 -16.79 -26.49
C ASP A 187 -15.20 -17.89 -27.27
N SER A 188 -15.98 -18.74 -26.58
CA SER A 188 -16.66 -19.87 -27.20
C SER A 188 -18.05 -19.55 -27.77
N GLY A 189 -18.51 -18.29 -27.70
CA GLY A 189 -19.77 -17.84 -28.30
C GLY A 189 -21.00 -18.62 -27.83
N LYS A 190 -20.95 -19.24 -26.65
CA LYS A 190 -21.97 -20.16 -26.12
C LYS A 190 -23.10 -19.47 -25.35
N ASP A 191 -23.36 -18.18 -25.59
CA ASP A 191 -24.49 -17.46 -24.98
C ASP A 191 -25.74 -17.56 -25.86
N GLY A 192 -26.28 -18.79 -25.92
CA GLY A 192 -27.63 -19.05 -26.38
C GLY A 192 -28.60 -19.01 -25.21
N LEU A 193 -29.26 -17.85 -25.02
CA LEU A 193 -30.54 -17.63 -24.32
C LEU A 193 -30.99 -18.75 -23.37
N LYS A 194 -30.31 -18.89 -22.23
CA LYS A 194 -30.90 -19.39 -20.99
C LYS A 194 -30.67 -18.32 -19.95
N GLN A 195 -31.75 -17.90 -19.28
CA GLN A 195 -31.78 -16.87 -18.24
C GLN A 195 -30.47 -16.83 -17.46
N ASP A 196 -29.67 -15.83 -17.80
CA ASP A 196 -28.22 -15.93 -17.67
C ASP A 196 -27.81 -15.49 -16.26
N THR A 197 -27.58 -16.48 -15.39
CA THR A 197 -26.94 -16.23 -14.10
C THR A 197 -25.56 -15.61 -14.29
N SER A 198 -24.93 -15.73 -15.46
CA SER A 198 -23.65 -15.09 -15.79
C SER A 198 -23.73 -13.56 -15.94
N LEU A 199 -24.89 -12.99 -16.32
CA LEU A 199 -25.10 -11.53 -16.32
C LEU A 199 -25.28 -11.03 -14.88
N GLU A 200 -25.92 -11.80 -14.01
CA GLU A 200 -25.94 -11.55 -12.57
C GLU A 200 -24.55 -11.73 -11.96
N THR A 201 -23.74 -12.72 -12.37
CA THR A 201 -22.36 -12.89 -11.87
C THR A 201 -21.39 -11.84 -12.43
N ALA A 202 -21.56 -11.37 -13.67
CA ALA A 202 -20.79 -10.27 -14.25
C ALA A 202 -21.19 -8.93 -13.62
N LYS A 203 -22.49 -8.72 -13.36
CA LYS A 203 -22.97 -7.68 -12.45
C LYS A 203 -22.41 -7.89 -11.06
N THR A 204 -22.27 -9.11 -10.55
CA THR A 204 -21.70 -9.41 -9.23
C THR A 204 -20.20 -9.17 -9.20
N GLN A 205 -19.46 -9.36 -10.28
CA GLN A 205 -18.01 -9.12 -10.36
C GLN A 205 -17.69 -7.64 -10.59
N ILE A 206 -18.50 -6.96 -11.40
CA ILE A 206 -18.56 -5.49 -11.42
C ILE A 206 -18.99 -4.99 -10.05
N VAL A 207 -19.94 -5.63 -9.36
CA VAL A 207 -20.39 -5.29 -8.00
C VAL A 207 -19.37 -5.70 -6.95
N VAL A 208 -18.47 -6.67 -7.13
CA VAL A 208 -17.45 -7.05 -6.13
C VAL A 208 -16.22 -6.14 -6.26
N ASN A 209 -15.79 -5.85 -7.49
CA ASN A 209 -14.86 -4.74 -7.75
C ASN A 209 -15.49 -3.39 -7.37
N ALA A 210 -16.78 -3.22 -7.64
CA ALA A 210 -17.58 -2.09 -7.20
C ALA A 210 -18.10 -2.23 -5.79
N VAL A 211 -17.73 -3.23 -4.97
CA VAL A 211 -18.03 -3.36 -3.52
C VAL A 211 -16.75 -3.13 -2.74
N GLY A 212 -15.58 -3.51 -3.28
CA GLY A 212 -14.33 -2.88 -2.85
C GLY A 212 -14.35 -1.37 -3.13
N ILE A 213 -14.78 -0.98 -4.34
CA ILE A 213 -14.96 0.42 -4.71
C ILE A 213 -16.26 1.01 -4.11
N PHE A 214 -17.39 0.28 -3.90
CA PHE A 214 -18.58 0.81 -3.20
C PHE A 214 -18.32 0.97 -1.72
N SER A 215 -17.69 0.02 -1.04
CA SER A 215 -17.38 0.17 0.39
C SER A 215 -16.40 1.33 0.58
N PHE A 216 -15.49 1.55 -0.38
CA PHE A 216 -14.62 2.72 -0.41
C PHE A 216 -15.37 4.02 -0.80
N LEU A 217 -16.36 3.97 -1.72
CA LEU A 217 -17.21 5.11 -2.11
C LEU A 217 -18.29 5.43 -1.06
N LEU A 218 -18.77 4.46 -0.30
CA LEU A 218 -19.66 4.61 0.87
C LEU A 218 -18.87 5.16 2.06
N PHE A 219 -17.62 4.74 2.23
CA PHE A 219 -16.67 5.36 3.16
C PHE A 219 -16.34 6.82 2.76
N LEU A 220 -16.15 7.10 1.47
CA LEU A 220 -16.03 8.48 0.97
C LEU A 220 -17.33 9.28 1.15
N GLY A 221 -18.48 8.65 0.90
CA GLY A 221 -19.80 9.25 1.11
C GLY A 221 -20.06 9.61 2.57
N SER A 222 -19.61 8.77 3.53
CA SER A 222 -19.72 9.09 4.96
C SER A 222 -18.74 10.18 5.40
N ILE A 223 -17.54 10.24 4.81
CA ILE A 223 -16.58 11.33 5.06
C ILE A 223 -17.11 12.66 4.50
N ILE A 224 -17.67 12.67 3.29
CA ILE A 224 -18.26 13.87 2.68
C ILE A 224 -19.48 14.36 3.49
N TYR A 225 -20.30 13.46 4.02
CA TYR A 225 -21.45 13.79 4.89
C TYR A 225 -21.10 14.22 6.32
N THR A 226 -19.85 14.03 6.76
CA THR A 226 -19.42 14.40 8.12
C THR A 226 -18.75 15.78 8.14
N TYR A 227 -18.33 16.29 6.98
CA TYR A 227 -17.61 17.57 6.83
C TYR A 227 -18.40 18.64 6.04
N PHE A 228 -19.69 18.39 5.78
CA PHE A 228 -20.72 19.35 5.34
C PHE A 228 -21.95 19.22 6.25
#